data_AF-A0A1Y5D184-F1
#
_entry.id   AF-A0A1Y5D184-F1
#
_cell.length_a   1.000
_cell.length_b   1.000
_cell.length_c   1.000
_cell.angle_alpha   90.00
_cell.angle_beta   90.00
_cell.angle_gamma   90.00
#
_symmetry.space_group_name_H-M   'P 1'
#
loop_
_entity.id
_entity.type
_entity.pdbx_description
1 polymer ?
#
loop_
_entity_poly.entity_id
_entity_poly.type
_entity_poly.pdbx_seq_one_letter_code
_entity_poly.pdbx_strand_id
1 'polypeptide(L)'
;MKYLLLITSLLSLAMPSMADNLDYKIKNDRFITSEGDIPNGCFGQLMTELNGDNSIAAIYINRADLRGCVTANYPFPDGESNEISYQIIERLKNDSYKLEVCEVVHGSMGASCDNILVKFVNRDYLIDGKIKQVLSLEKLGQF
;
A
#
# COMPACT_ATOMS: atom_id res chain seq x y z
N MET A 1 -48.63 39.57 -1.52
CA MET A 1 -47.20 39.49 -1.17
C MET A 1 -47.00 38.23 -0.35
N LYS A 2 -46.52 37.12 -0.93
CA LYS A 2 -45.09 36.71 -0.99
C LYS A 2 -44.48 36.75 0.43
N TYR A 3 -44.13 35.65 1.11
CA TYR A 3 -43.34 34.50 0.67
C TYR A 3 -43.63 33.26 1.53
N LEU A 4 -43.79 32.09 0.89
CA LEU A 4 -43.70 30.78 1.54
C LEU A 4 -42.22 30.34 1.46
N LEU A 5 -41.51 30.37 2.59
CA LEU A 5 -40.12 29.92 2.67
C LEU A 5 -40.09 28.38 2.68
N LEU A 6 -39.75 27.80 1.53
CA LEU A 6 -39.46 26.38 1.41
C LEU A 6 -38.01 26.14 1.90
N ILE A 7 -37.87 25.67 3.14
CA ILE A 7 -36.57 25.26 3.68
C ILE A 7 -36.28 23.85 3.13
N THR A 8 -35.57 23.78 2.00
CA THR A 8 -35.01 22.53 1.50
C THR A 8 -33.83 22.15 2.38
N SER A 9 -34.06 21.28 3.37
CA SER A 9 -32.99 20.61 4.08
C SER A 9 -32.25 19.69 3.10
N LEU A 10 -31.08 20.13 2.61
CA LEU A 10 -30.08 19.24 2.06
C LEU A 10 -29.64 18.31 3.20
N LEU A 11 -30.27 17.14 3.30
CA LEU A 11 -29.66 16.03 4.01
C LEU A 11 -28.42 15.63 3.21
N SER A 12 -27.26 16.09 3.69
CA SER A 12 -25.97 15.53 3.33
C SER A 12 -26.04 14.02 3.60
N LEU A 13 -26.23 13.22 2.55
CA LEU A 13 -25.96 11.79 2.60
C LEU A 13 -24.45 11.65 2.77
N ALA A 14 -23.96 11.79 4.01
CA ALA A 14 -22.69 11.24 4.41
C ALA A 14 -22.85 9.73 4.28
N MET A 15 -22.52 9.20 3.10
CA MET A 15 -22.40 7.76 2.90
C MET A 15 -21.35 7.30 3.93
N PRO A 16 -21.71 6.42 4.88
CA PRO A 16 -20.68 5.77 5.68
C PRO A 16 -19.79 5.05 4.67
N SER A 17 -18.51 5.43 4.57
CA SER A 17 -17.56 4.60 3.84
C SER A 17 -17.54 3.28 4.61
N MET A 18 -18.22 2.27 4.07
CA MET A 18 -18.03 0.91 4.52
C MET A 18 -16.52 0.70 4.48
N ALA A 19 -15.90 0.47 5.63
CA ALA A 19 -14.52 0.03 5.65
C ALA A 19 -14.52 -1.29 4.89
N ASP A 20 -14.02 -1.27 3.65
CA ASP A 20 -13.79 -2.49 2.92
C ASP A 20 -12.94 -3.38 3.82
N ASN A 21 -13.38 -4.61 4.03
CA ASN A 21 -12.59 -5.57 4.79
C ASN A 21 -11.39 -5.96 3.93
N LEU A 22 -10.30 -5.20 4.07
CA LEU A 22 -9.06 -5.40 3.34
C LEU A 22 -8.42 -6.72 3.78
N ASP A 23 -7.91 -7.50 2.82
CA ASP A 23 -7.33 -8.82 3.08
C ASP A 23 -5.90 -8.73 3.67
N TYR A 24 -5.77 -8.11 4.84
CA TYR A 24 -4.52 -8.11 5.58
C TYR A 24 -4.75 -8.07 7.09
N LYS A 25 -3.71 -8.49 7.82
CA LYS A 25 -3.60 -8.35 9.28
C LYS A 25 -2.14 -8.19 9.66
N ILE A 26 -1.89 -7.70 10.87
CA ILE A 26 -0.55 -7.64 11.44
C ILE A 26 -0.39 -8.77 12.45
N LYS A 27 0.66 -9.58 12.28
CA LYS A 27 1.05 -10.65 13.22
C LYS A 27 2.56 -10.60 13.38
N ASN A 28 3.03 -10.56 14.64
CA ASN A 28 4.45 -10.46 14.97
C ASN A 28 5.15 -9.32 14.20
N ASP A 29 4.51 -8.14 14.19
CA ASP A 29 4.97 -6.92 13.49
C ASP A 29 5.20 -7.06 11.98
N ARG A 30 4.61 -8.09 11.36
CA ARG A 30 4.60 -8.29 9.92
C ARG A 30 3.19 -8.22 9.36
N PHE A 31 3.07 -7.70 8.14
CA PHE A 31 1.83 -7.73 7.38
C PHE A 31 1.64 -9.10 6.71
N ILE A 32 0.45 -9.67 6.85
CA ILE A 32 0.06 -10.99 6.33
C ILE A 32 -1.31 -10.87 5.65
N THR A 33 -1.47 -11.53 4.51
CA THR A 33 -2.73 -11.63 3.75
C THR A 33 -3.30 -13.06 3.82
N SER A 34 -4.45 -13.32 3.23
CA SER A 34 -4.93 -14.69 3.03
C SER A 34 -4.06 -15.51 2.09
N GLU A 35 -3.29 -14.86 1.21
CA GLU A 35 -2.38 -15.50 0.25
C GLU A 35 -0.97 -15.78 0.82
N GLY A 36 -0.64 -15.24 2.00
CA GLY A 36 0.64 -15.44 2.67
C GLY A 36 1.21 -14.17 3.31
N ASP A 37 2.41 -14.30 3.86
CA ASP A 37 3.19 -13.17 4.39
C ASP A 37 3.54 -12.21 3.25
N ILE A 38 3.44 -10.89 3.47
CA ILE A 38 3.91 -9.91 2.50
C ILE A 38 5.45 -9.89 2.54
N PRO A 39 6.14 -10.24 1.44
CA PRO A 39 7.60 -10.20 1.39
C PRO A 39 8.15 -8.80 1.63
N ASN A 40 9.34 -8.69 2.24
CA ASN A 40 9.99 -7.41 2.48
C ASN A 40 10.21 -6.62 1.17
N GLY A 41 10.53 -7.32 0.08
CA GLY A 41 10.74 -6.73 -1.24
C GLY A 41 9.54 -5.94 -1.77
N CYS A 42 8.32 -6.29 -1.37
CA CYS A 42 7.13 -5.51 -1.73
C CYS A 42 7.20 -4.08 -1.19
N PHE A 43 7.71 -3.90 0.03
CA PHE A 43 7.90 -2.57 0.61
C PHE A 43 9.11 -1.87 -0.02
N GLY A 44 10.15 -2.62 -0.38
CA GLY A 44 11.32 -2.12 -1.12
C GLY A 44 10.96 -1.46 -2.45
N GLN A 45 9.97 -2.01 -3.19
CA GLN A 45 9.49 -1.40 -4.44
C GLN A 45 8.94 0.03 -4.27
N LEU A 46 8.55 0.44 -3.05
CA LEU A 46 8.05 1.78 -2.77
C LEU A 46 9.14 2.73 -2.27
N MET A 47 10.40 2.29 -2.15
CA MET A 47 11.52 3.17 -1.81
C MET A 47 11.80 4.14 -2.96
N THR A 48 12.30 5.32 -2.62
CA THR A 48 12.97 6.18 -3.59
C THR A 48 14.33 5.58 -3.91
N GLU A 49 14.64 5.45 -5.19
CA GLU A 49 15.90 4.89 -5.67
C GLU A 49 17.08 5.78 -5.27
N LEU A 50 18.29 5.20 -5.22
CA LEU A 50 19.51 5.91 -4.80
C LEU A 50 19.86 7.12 -5.68
N ASN A 51 19.41 7.12 -6.93
CA ASN A 51 19.56 8.24 -7.86
C ASN A 51 18.50 9.34 -7.66
N GLY A 52 17.54 9.15 -6.74
CA GLY A 52 16.44 10.06 -6.43
C GLY A 52 15.13 9.77 -7.17
N ASP A 53 15.07 8.72 -8.01
CA ASP A 53 13.85 8.39 -8.74
C ASP A 53 12.77 7.84 -7.79
N ASN A 54 11.54 8.33 -7.96
CA ASN A 54 10.38 7.93 -7.16
C ASN A 54 9.24 7.52 -8.11
N SER A 55 9.44 6.39 -8.79
CA SER A 55 8.65 5.96 -9.95
C SER A 55 7.41 5.13 -9.57
N ILE A 56 7.42 4.48 -8.39
CA ILE A 56 6.36 3.57 -7.95
C ILE A 56 5.47 4.23 -6.89
N ALA A 57 4.23 4.54 -7.28
CA ALA A 57 3.23 5.10 -6.37
C ALA A 57 2.39 4.02 -5.65
N ALA A 58 2.27 2.83 -6.24
CA ALA A 58 1.48 1.73 -5.68
C ALA A 58 1.88 0.37 -6.26
N ILE A 59 1.64 -0.68 -5.49
CA ILE A 59 1.84 -2.07 -5.92
C ILE A 59 0.62 -2.93 -5.59
N TYR A 60 0.34 -3.92 -6.45
CA TYR A 60 -0.64 -4.97 -6.13
C TYR A 60 -0.01 -5.98 -5.17
N ILE A 61 -0.63 -6.18 -4.00
CA ILE A 61 -0.16 -7.12 -2.97
C ILE A 61 -0.68 -8.52 -3.27
N ASN A 62 -2.00 -8.65 -3.37
CA ASN A 62 -2.66 -9.91 -3.71
C ASN A 62 -2.64 -10.16 -5.22
N ARG A 63 -2.95 -11.40 -5.62
CA ARG A 63 -3.09 -11.75 -7.03
C ARG A 63 -4.15 -10.88 -7.71
N ALA A 64 -3.71 -10.16 -8.74
CA ALA A 64 -4.60 -9.54 -9.71
C ALA A 64 -5.17 -10.62 -10.65
N ASP A 65 -4.54 -10.83 -11.81
CA ASP A 65 -4.75 -11.99 -12.67
C ASP A 65 -3.84 -13.16 -12.25
N LEU A 66 -2.54 -13.04 -12.53
CA LEU A 66 -1.57 -14.11 -12.27
C LEU A 66 -1.00 -14.04 -10.84
N ARG A 67 -0.10 -13.08 -10.59
CA ARG A 67 0.67 -12.92 -9.35
C ARG A 67 0.58 -11.47 -8.89
N GLY A 68 0.33 -11.28 -7.60
CA GLY A 68 0.62 -10.04 -6.89
C GLY A 68 1.94 -10.17 -6.18
N CYS A 69 2.39 -9.11 -5.52
CA CYS A 69 3.69 -9.10 -4.86
C CYS A 69 3.86 -10.23 -3.83
N VAL A 70 2.80 -10.62 -3.09
CA VAL A 70 2.82 -11.75 -2.14
C VAL A 70 3.23 -13.07 -2.78
N THR A 71 2.88 -13.28 -4.05
CA THR A 71 3.13 -14.53 -4.76
C THR A 71 4.08 -14.37 -5.95
N ALA A 72 4.77 -13.22 -6.03
CA ALA A 72 5.73 -12.92 -7.07
C ALA A 72 6.96 -13.82 -6.95
N ASN A 73 7.52 -14.23 -8.09
CA ASN A 73 8.81 -14.92 -8.11
C ASN A 73 9.96 -13.98 -7.67
N TYR A 74 9.81 -12.69 -7.99
CA TYR A 74 10.73 -11.61 -7.62
C TYR A 74 9.92 -10.47 -6.99
N PRO A 75 9.71 -10.48 -5.66
CA PRO A 75 8.96 -9.43 -4.96
C PRO A 75 9.64 -8.07 -4.95
N PHE A 76 10.90 -7.98 -5.39
CA PHE A 76 11.63 -6.74 -5.66
C PHE A 76 12.36 -6.92 -6.99
N PRO A 77 11.76 -6.53 -8.13
CA PRO A 77 12.30 -6.88 -9.45
C PRO A 77 13.70 -6.33 -9.74
N ASP A 78 14.04 -5.17 -9.16
CA ASP A 78 15.28 -4.45 -9.43
C ASP A 78 16.41 -4.76 -8.42
N GLY A 79 16.20 -5.71 -7.49
CA GLY A 79 17.19 -6.07 -6.49
C GLY A 79 16.87 -7.35 -5.73
N GLU A 80 17.54 -7.55 -4.60
CA GLU A 80 17.47 -8.78 -3.82
C GLU A 80 16.49 -8.62 -2.64
N SER A 81 15.35 -9.32 -2.67
CA SER A 81 14.31 -9.14 -1.64
C SER A 81 14.77 -9.52 -0.22
N ASN A 82 15.82 -10.33 -0.07
CA ASN A 82 16.44 -10.68 1.22
C ASN A 82 17.37 -9.57 1.74
N GLU A 83 17.73 -8.60 0.90
CA GLU A 83 18.49 -7.41 1.27
C GLU A 83 17.57 -6.26 1.68
N ILE A 84 16.25 -6.44 1.54
CA ILE A 84 15.23 -5.51 2.04
C ILE A 84 14.77 -5.90 3.44
N SER A 85 14.62 -4.90 4.29
CA SER A 85 13.97 -4.98 5.60
C SER A 85 12.97 -3.84 5.75
N TYR A 86 11.96 -4.03 6.59
CA TYR A 86 11.07 -2.95 6.99
C TYR A 86 10.69 -3.07 8.45
N GLN A 87 10.30 -1.94 9.04
CA GLN A 87 9.71 -1.86 10.36
C GLN A 87 8.49 -0.95 10.37
N ILE A 88 7.48 -1.31 11.16
CA ILE A 88 6.29 -0.48 11.38
C ILE A 88 6.63 0.53 12.48
N ILE A 89 6.83 1.78 12.10
CA ILE A 89 7.14 2.88 13.05
C ILE A 89 5.88 3.33 13.77
N GLU A 90 4.79 3.54 13.03
CA GLU A 90 3.54 4.06 13.58
C GLU A 90 2.34 3.50 12.81
N ARG A 91 1.29 3.11 13.55
CA ARG A 91 -0.02 2.76 12.98
C ARG A 91 -0.91 3.99 13.00
N LEU A 92 -1.39 4.41 11.83
CA LEU A 92 -2.27 5.55 11.68
C LEU A 92 -3.72 5.07 11.51
N LYS A 93 -4.63 6.01 11.28
CA LYS A 93 -6.03 5.70 10.95
C LYS A 93 -6.16 5.25 9.50
N ASN A 94 -7.29 4.60 9.18
CA ASN A 94 -7.68 4.26 7.80
C ASN A 94 -6.60 3.46 7.06
N ASP A 95 -6.15 2.37 7.69
CA ASP A 95 -5.23 1.39 7.09
C ASP A 95 -3.90 1.99 6.60
N SER A 96 -3.49 3.08 7.23
CA SER A 96 -2.27 3.82 6.90
C SER A 96 -1.19 3.60 7.95
N TYR A 97 0.07 3.60 7.51
CA TYR A 97 1.22 3.23 8.34
C TYR A 97 2.43 4.08 7.97
N LYS A 98 3.22 4.45 8.98
CA LYS A 98 4.60 4.92 8.79
C LYS A 98 5.53 3.73 8.85
N LEU A 99 6.28 3.50 7.79
CA LEU A 99 7.28 2.44 7.70
C LEU A 99 8.65 3.06 7.51
N GLU A 100 9.66 2.46 8.14
CA GLU A 100 11.04 2.61 7.68
C GLU A 100 11.37 1.34 6.87
N VAL A 101 11.87 1.52 5.66
CA VAL A 101 12.26 0.44 4.75
C VAL A 101 13.73 0.64 4.40
N CYS A 102 14.54 -0.39 4.59
CA CYS A 102 15.98 -0.33 4.33
C CYS A 102 16.40 -1.40 3.33
N GLU A 103 17.28 -1.01 2.42
CA GLU A 103 17.99 -1.87 1.48
C GLU A 103 19.48 -1.94 1.88
N VAL A 104 20.06 -3.13 1.89
CA VAL A 104 21.51 -3.29 1.97
C VAL A 104 22.13 -2.87 0.64
N VAL A 105 23.09 -1.95 0.68
CA VAL A 105 23.77 -1.47 -0.51
C VAL A 105 25.23 -1.88 -0.47
N HIS A 106 25.62 -2.72 -1.43
CA HIS A 106 26.99 -3.17 -1.59
C HIS A 106 27.92 -2.00 -1.90
N GLY A 107 29.01 -1.87 -1.13
CA GLY A 107 29.97 -0.78 -1.22
C GLY A 107 30.16 -0.04 0.10
N SER A 108 30.68 1.18 0.05
CA SER A 108 30.99 1.97 1.26
C SER A 108 29.75 2.51 1.98
N MET A 109 28.60 2.55 1.32
CA MET A 109 27.36 3.11 1.88
C MET A 109 26.71 2.15 2.88
N GLY A 110 26.82 0.84 2.66
CA GLY A 110 26.32 -0.21 3.55
C GLY A 110 24.81 -0.40 3.48
N ALA A 111 24.02 0.66 3.65
CA ALA A 111 22.56 0.60 3.56
C ALA A 111 21.96 1.96 3.14
N SER A 112 20.76 1.90 2.56
CA SER A 112 19.90 3.05 2.30
C SER A 112 18.54 2.80 2.93
N CYS A 113 18.01 3.80 3.65
CA CYS A 113 16.74 3.69 4.35
C CYS A 113 15.80 4.83 3.97
N ASP A 114 14.54 4.49 3.78
CA ASP A 114 13.46 5.38 3.39
C ASP A 114 12.35 5.33 4.44
N ASN A 115 11.95 6.50 4.93
CA ASN A 115 10.79 6.67 5.81
C ASN A 115 9.57 7.00 4.96
N ILE A 116 8.67 6.03 4.78
CA ILE A 116 7.52 6.12 3.86
C ILE A 116 6.19 6.04 4.60
N LEU A 117 5.26 6.87 4.17
CA LEU A 117 3.85 6.77 4.55
C LEU A 117 3.13 5.90 3.52
N VAL A 118 2.52 4.80 3.95
CA VAL A 118 1.80 3.89 3.07
C VAL A 118 0.36 3.67 3.52
N LYS A 119 -0.49 3.19 2.60
CA LYS A 119 -1.87 2.82 2.89
C LYS A 119 -2.29 1.57 2.13
N PHE A 120 -2.93 0.63 2.84
CA PHE A 120 -3.61 -0.48 2.19
C PHE A 120 -4.95 -0.03 1.61
N VAL A 121 -5.22 -0.43 0.37
CA VAL A 121 -6.47 -0.14 -0.34
C VAL A 121 -6.85 -1.31 -1.24
N ASN A 122 -8.11 -1.42 -1.61
CA ASN A 122 -8.51 -2.21 -2.77
C ASN A 122 -8.46 -1.32 -4.02
N ARG A 123 -7.86 -1.84 -5.09
CA ARG A 123 -7.87 -1.19 -6.40
C ARG A 123 -8.64 -2.05 -7.39
N ASP A 124 -9.40 -1.37 -8.23
CA ASP A 124 -10.03 -1.97 -9.40
C ASP A 124 -8.96 -2.57 -10.32
N TYR A 125 -9.15 -3.83 -10.69
CA TYR A 125 -8.36 -4.51 -11.70
C TYR A 125 -9.29 -5.16 -12.73
N LEU A 126 -9.14 -4.79 -14.00
CA LEU A 126 -9.95 -5.33 -15.08
C LEU A 126 -9.32 -6.62 -15.63
N ILE A 127 -10.03 -7.73 -15.51
CA ILE A 127 -9.65 -9.04 -16.06
C ILE A 127 -10.84 -9.64 -16.79
N ASP A 128 -10.65 -10.04 -18.05
CA ASP A 128 -11.69 -10.66 -18.88
C ASP A 128 -13.03 -9.91 -18.88
N GLY A 129 -12.96 -8.56 -18.88
CA GLY A 129 -14.14 -7.69 -18.87
C GLY A 129 -14.85 -7.57 -17.51
N LYS A 130 -14.29 -8.15 -16.44
CA LYS A 130 -14.81 -8.06 -15.06
C LYS A 130 -13.85 -7.27 -14.18
N ILE A 131 -14.40 -6.44 -13.30
CA ILE A 131 -13.63 -5.73 -12.29
C ILE A 131 -13.47 -6.63 -11.06
N LYS A 132 -12.23 -6.83 -10.63
CA LYS A 132 -11.84 -7.48 -9.39
C LYS A 132 -11.25 -6.43 -8.45
N GLN A 133 -11.63 -6.48 -7.18
CA GLN A 133 -10.97 -5.70 -6.12
C GLN A 133 -9.69 -6.42 -5.69
N VAL A 134 -8.54 -5.76 -5.84
CA VAL A 134 -7.23 -6.34 -5.52
C VAL A 134 -6.57 -5.52 -4.43
N LEU A 135 -6.21 -6.17 -3.32
CA LEU A 135 -5.46 -5.53 -2.25
C LEU A 135 -4.15 -4.98 -2.81
N SER A 136 -3.91 -3.71 -2.54
CA SER A 136 -2.77 -2.93 -3.01
C SER A 136 -2.20 -2.10 -1.87
N LEU A 137 -0.94 -1.72 -2.00
CA LEU A 137 -0.24 -0.83 -1.09
C LEU A 137 0.17 0.43 -1.85
N GLU A 138 -0.31 1.58 -1.39
CA GLU A 138 -0.01 2.89 -1.98
C GLU A 138 1.01 3.63 -1.12
N LYS A 139 2.00 4.27 -1.76
CA LYS A 139 2.88 5.27 -1.14
C LYS A 139 2.18 6.62 -1.16
N LEU A 140 1.91 7.17 0.01
CA LEU A 140 1.27 8.48 0.18
C LEU A 140 2.30 9.61 0.32
N GLY A 141 3.53 9.30 0.72
CA GLY A 141 4.59 10.29 0.91
C GLY A 141 5.77 9.77 1.72
N GLN A 142 6.61 10.70 2.19
CA GLN A 142 7.77 10.47 3.06
C GLN A 142 7.66 11.35 4.32
N PHE A 143 8.38 11.03 5.39
CA PHE A 143 8.37 11.78 6.65
C PHE A 143 9.73 11.82 7.35
#